data_AF-A0A1K2FCK0-F1
#
_entry.id   AF-A0A1K2FCK0-F1
#
_cell.length_a   1.000
_cell.length_b   1.000
_cell.length_c   1.000
_cell.angle_alpha   90.00
_cell.angle_beta   90.00
_cell.angle_gamma   90.00
#
_symmetry.space_group_name_H-M   'P 1'
#
loop_
_entity.id
_entity.type
_entity.pdbx_description
1 polymer ?
#
loop_
_entity_poly.entity_id
_entity_poly.type
_entity_poly.pdbx_seq_one_letter_code
_entity_poly.pdbx_strand_id
1 'polypeptide(L)' 'MHVEQNVLTVKAERPIGSFSRGLFLGETLDTDRIAASYDGGVLRLTIPVAERAKPRKIEIRAGYGSPKKIDL' A
#
# COMPACT_ATOMS: atom_id res chain seq x y z
N MET A 1 -29.29 -6.40 24.52
CA MET A 1 -29.66 -5.00 24.25
C MET A 1 -31.04 -5.03 23.61
N HIS A 2 -32.03 -4.48 24.30
CA HIS A 2 -33.43 -4.45 23.90
C HIS A 2 -33.63 -3.30 22.93
N VAL A 3 -34.22 -3.54 21.76
CA VAL A 3 -34.87 -2.51 20.96
C VAL A 3 -36.13 -3.12 20.36
N GLU A 4 -37.25 -3.02 21.08
CA GLU A 4 -38.55 -2.97 20.45
C GLU A 4 -38.72 -1.57 19.86
N GLN A 5 -38.61 -1.47 18.55
CA GLN A 5 -39.25 -0.40 17.80
C GLN A 5 -39.77 -1.01 16.50
N ASN A 6 -41.08 -0.96 16.30
CA ASN A 6 -41.75 -1.32 15.05
C ASN A 6 -41.46 -0.21 14.00
N VAL A 7 -40.20 -0.07 13.59
CA VAL A 7 -39.80 0.89 12.55
C VAL A 7 -39.92 0.20 11.21
N LEU A 8 -40.88 0.63 10.39
CA LEU A 8 -41.02 0.15 9.03
C LEU A 8 -39.98 0.85 8.15
N THR A 9 -38.90 0.15 7.81
CA THR A 9 -37.88 0.66 6.88
C THR A 9 -38.48 0.85 5.50
N VAL A 10 -38.69 2.10 5.08
CA VAL A 10 -39.22 2.43 3.74
C VAL A 10 -38.13 2.31 2.67
N LYS A 11 -36.88 2.68 3.00
CA LYS A 11 -35.69 2.51 2.15
C LYS A 11 -34.41 2.35 2.98
N ALA A 12 -33.49 1.54 2.48
CA ALA A 12 -32.15 1.34 3.05
C ALA A 12 -31.11 1.40 1.93
N GLU A 13 -30.47 2.56 1.77
CA GLU A 13 -29.47 2.78 0.71
C GLU A 13 -28.05 2.53 1.20
N ARG A 14 -27.82 2.64 2.51
CA ARG A 14 -26.52 2.36 3.11
C ARG A 14 -26.37 0.85 3.30
N PRO A 15 -25.28 0.24 2.79
CA PRO A 15 -25.01 -1.15 3.07
C PRO A 15 -24.81 -1.34 4.58
N ILE A 16 -25.32 -2.45 5.09
CA ILE A 16 -25.23 -2.85 6.51
C ILE A 16 -24.77 -4.29 6.60
N GLY A 17 -24.18 -4.66 7.73
CA GLY A 17 -23.64 -6.00 7.98
C GLY A 17 -22.12 -6.02 8.04
N SER A 18 -21.54 -7.19 7.83
CA SER A 18 -20.09 -7.39 7.88
C SER A 18 -19.44 -7.00 6.55
N PHE A 19 -18.33 -6.28 6.62
CA PHE A 19 -17.53 -5.88 5.46
C PHE A 19 -16.15 -6.51 5.54
N SER A 20 -15.66 -7.04 4.42
CA SER A 20 -14.31 -7.59 4.29
C SER A 20 -13.70 -7.15 2.97
N ARG A 21 -12.43 -6.76 2.99
CA ARG A 21 -11.65 -6.44 1.78
C ARG A 21 -10.25 -7.03 1.91
N GLY A 22 -9.88 -7.88 0.95
CA GLY A 22 -8.51 -8.37 0.80
C GLY A 22 -7.70 -7.49 -0.15
N LEU A 23 -6.39 -7.39 0.09
CA LEU A 23 -5.43 -6.68 -0.75
C LEU A 23 -4.22 -7.58 -0.95
N PHE A 24 -3.72 -7.67 -2.18
CA PHE A 24 -2.43 -8.30 -2.45
C PHE A 24 -1.33 -7.26 -2.29
N LEU A 25 -0.33 -7.57 -1.46
CA LEU A 25 0.80 -6.71 -1.19
C LEU A 25 2.03 -7.25 -1.93
N GLY A 26 2.83 -6.34 -2.49
CA GLY A 26 4.10 -6.72 -3.12
C GLY A 26 5.15 -7.10 -2.07
N GLU A 27 6.14 -7.89 -2.48
CA GLU A 27 7.24 -8.39 -1.62
C GLU A 27 8.12 -7.27 -1.03
N THR A 28 8.02 -6.07 -1.59
CA THR A 28 8.78 -4.89 -1.18
C THR A 28 8.18 -4.15 0.00
N LEU A 29 7.04 -4.59 0.53
CA LEU A 29 6.36 -3.96 1.66
C LEU A 29 6.67 -4.71 2.96
N ASP A 30 6.86 -3.95 4.03
CA ASP A 30 7.12 -4.47 5.37
C ASP A 30 5.80 -4.65 6.11
N THR A 31 5.26 -5.86 6.04
CA THR A 31 3.97 -6.19 6.65
C THR A 31 4.03 -6.35 8.17
N ASP A 32 5.21 -6.49 8.75
CA ASP A 32 5.38 -6.61 10.20
C ASP A 32 5.23 -5.25 10.90
N ARG A 33 5.41 -4.16 10.14
CA ARG A 33 5.30 -2.77 10.63
C ARG A 33 4.09 -2.02 10.10
N ILE A 34 2.98 -2.71 9.86
CA ILE A 34 1.72 -2.08 9.45
C ILE A 34 1.17 -1.22 10.60
N ALA A 35 0.72 0.00 10.26
CA ALA A 35 -0.01 0.87 11.16
C ALA A 35 -1.43 1.15 10.62
N ALA A 36 -2.37 1.40 11.52
CA ALA A 36 -3.75 1.72 11.18
C ALA A 36 -4.24 2.94 11.97
N SER A 37 -5.04 3.77 11.32
CA SER A 37 -5.76 4.88 11.95
C SER A 37 -7.18 4.96 11.40
N TYR A 38 -8.13 5.32 12.25
CA TYR A 38 -9.52 5.51 11.86
C TYR A 38 -9.97 6.88 12.33
N ASP A 39 -10.35 7.73 11.37
CA ASP A 39 -10.81 9.08 11.63
C ASP A 39 -11.81 9.50 10.54
N GLY A 40 -12.84 10.25 10.93
CA GLY A 40 -13.84 10.78 9.99
C GLY A 40 -14.56 9.72 9.14
N GLY A 41 -14.70 8.49 9.63
CA GLY A 41 -15.33 7.40 8.87
C GLY A 41 -14.39 6.63 7.94
N VAL A 42 -13.08 6.95 7.92
CA VAL A 42 -12.11 6.39 6.99
C VAL A 42 -11.05 5.58 7.73
N LEU A 43 -10.90 4.32 7.36
CA LEU A 43 -9.79 3.47 7.79
C LEU A 43 -8.57 3.71 6.87
N ARG A 44 -7.49 4.24 7.44
CA ARG A 44 -6.20 4.42 6.76
C ARG A 44 -5.21 3.37 7.26
N LEU A 45 -4.69 2.58 6.34
CA LEU A 45 -3.60 1.63 6.58
C LEU A 45 -2.30 2.20 6.01
N THR A 46 -1.23 2.19 6.80
CA THR A 46 0.11 2.62 6.40
C THR A 46 1.02 1.42 6.44
N ILE A 47 1.62 1.08 5.30
CA ILE A 47 2.52 -0.06 5.14
C ILE A 47 3.86 0.49 4.65
N PRO A 48 4.92 0.45 5.47
CA PRO A 48 6.22 0.91 5.07
C PRO A 48 6.78 0.08 3.90
N VAL A 49 7.60 0.71 3.07
CA VAL A 49 8.43 -0.03 2.10
C VAL A 49 9.59 -0.66 2.88
N ALA A 50 9.85 -1.94 2.63
CA ALA A 50 10.97 -2.66 3.20
C ALA A 50 12.30 -1.98 2.84
N GLU A 51 13.22 -1.91 3.80
CA GLU A 51 14.52 -1.22 3.62
C GLU A 51 15.32 -1.78 2.43
N ARG A 52 15.21 -3.10 2.17
CA ARG A 52 15.85 -3.77 1.02
C ARG A 52 15.27 -3.35 -0.33
N ALA A 53 14.04 -2.83 -0.35
CA ALA A 53 13.35 -2.41 -1.56
C ALA A 53 13.61 -0.94 -1.92
N LYS A 54 14.34 -0.17 -1.09
CA LYS A 54 14.77 1.17 -1.47
C LYS A 54 15.74 1.07 -2.66
N PRO A 55 15.50 1.79 -3.78
CA PRO A 55 16.35 1.71 -4.95
C PRO A 55 17.78 2.13 -4.60
N ARG A 56 18.74 1.24 -4.85
CA ARG A 56 20.17 1.54 -4.70
C ARG A 56 20.61 2.42 -5.86
N LYS A 57 21.07 3.64 -5.58
CA LYS A 57 21.74 4.47 -6.59
C LYS A 57 23.07 3.79 -6.96
N ILE A 58 23.20 3.34 -8.20
CA ILE A 58 24.46 2.81 -8.73
C ILE A 58 25.20 3.96 -9.39
N GLU A 59 26.39 4.29 -8.88
CA GLU A 59 27.24 5.33 -9.48
C GLU A 59 28.01 4.74 -10.67
N ILE A 60 27.74 5.24 -11.88
CA ILE A 60 28.52 4.88 -13.07
C ILE A 60 29.79 5.74 -13.06
N ARG A 61 30.93 5.14 -12.72
CA ARG A 61 32.24 5.78 -12.93
C ARG A 61 32.62 5.59 -14.40
N ALA A 62 32.51 6.65 -15.19
CA ALA A 62 33.06 6.66 -16.54
C ALA A 62 34.58 6.49 -16.45
N GLY A 63 35.09 5.32 -16.84
CA GLY A 63 36.51 5.14 -17.09
C GLY A 63 36.90 5.96 -18.30
N TYR A 64 37.86 6.88 -18.16
CA TYR A 64 38.48 7.58 -19.28
C TYR A 64 39.31 6.58 -20.10
N GLY A 65 38.63 5.75 -20.89
CA GLY A 65 39.24 4.94 -21.92
C GLY A 65 39.49 5.81 -23.14
N SER A 66 40.75 6.18 -23.39
CA SER A 66 41.17 6.77 -24.65
C SER A 66 40.67 5.93 -25.83
N PRO A 67 40.16 6.55 -26.91
CA PRO A 67 39.56 5.83 -28.03
C PRO A 67 40.57 4.86 -28.65
N LYS A 68 40.26 3.56 -28.56
CA LYS A 68 41.06 2.51 -29.20
C LYS A 68 40.79 2.57 -30.70
N LYS A 69 41.77 3.05 -31.47
CA LYS A 69 41.74 2.91 -32.94
C LYS A 69 41.60 1.43 -33.29
N ILE A 70 40.62 1.15 -34.13
CA ILE A 70 40.42 -0.15 -34.75
C ILE A 70 41.05 0.01 -36.13
N ASP A 71 42.24 -0.56 -36.31
CA ASP A 71 42.91 -0.54 -37.61
C ASP A 71 42.24 -1.56 -38.52
N LEU A 72 41.94 -1.12 -39.76
CA LEU A 72 41.42 -1.90 -40.87
C LEU A 72 42.57 -2.35 -41.77
#